data_AF-A0A553GSQ2-F1
#
_entry.id   AF-A0A553GSQ2-F1
#
_cell.length_a   1.000
_cell.length_b   1.000
_cell.length_c   1.000
_cell.angle_alpha   90.00
_cell.angle_beta   90.00
_cell.angle_gamma   90.00
#
_symmetry.space_group_name_H-M   'P 1'
#
loop_
_entity.id
_entity.type
_entity.pdbx_description
1 polymer ?
#
loop_
_entity_poly.entity_id
_entity_poly.type
_entity_poly.pdbx_seq_one_letter_code
_entity_poly.pdbx_strand_id
1 'polypeptide(L)'
;MNTMVLLAGIVAGLATLGHFTAGTKLYLKPFLACDLDPVPKNVILSVFHYVSVYQIFSSLILVMVGINFENCMHDPTMVLNFIGINYGFFALVQIVIALTSSVKGGLFKMFQWIFWVLIAVLVFIR
;
A
#
# COMPACT_ATOMS: atom_id res chain seq x y z
N MET A 1 2.10 -22.60 8.71
CA MET A 1 1.41 -21.59 7.86
C MET A 1 0.90 -20.49 8.78
N ASN A 2 0.94 -19.22 8.39
CA ASN A 2 0.35 -18.13 9.16
C ASN A 2 -0.80 -17.48 8.38
N THR A 3 -2.03 -17.74 8.82
CA THR A 3 -3.27 -17.29 8.15
C THR A 3 -3.38 -15.77 8.11
N MET A 4 -2.99 -15.07 9.18
CA MET A 4 -3.09 -13.61 9.24
C MET A 4 -2.11 -12.95 8.27
N VAL A 5 -0.86 -13.44 8.22
CA VAL A 5 0.14 -12.97 7.25
C VAL A 5 -0.29 -13.28 5.82
N LEU A 6 -0.87 -14.45 5.57
CA LEU A 6 -1.40 -14.80 4.25
C LEU A 6 -2.54 -13.87 3.83
N LEU A 7 -3.49 -13.60 4.72
CA LEU A 7 -4.57 -12.63 4.48
C LEU A 7 -4.01 -11.23 4.22
N ALA A 8 -3.01 -10.79 4.98
CA ALA A 8 -2.31 -9.52 4.74
C ALA A 8 -1.72 -9.48 3.32
N GLY A 9 -1.10 -10.56 2.87
CA GLY A 9 -0.54 -10.70 1.52
C GLY A 9 -1.60 -10.63 0.41
N ILE A 10 -2.75 -11.27 0.62
CA ILE A 10 -3.88 -11.22 -0.31
C ILE A 10 -4.45 -9.79 -0.39
N VAL A 11 -4.68 -9.13 0.75
CA VAL A 11 -5.16 -7.74 0.80
C VAL A 11 -4.15 -6.79 0.15
N ALA A 12 -2.85 -6.98 0.40
CA ALA A 12 -1.79 -6.22 -0.27
C ALA A 12 -1.78 -6.45 -1.78
N GLY A 13 -2.01 -7.69 -2.24
CA GLY A 13 -2.12 -8.01 -3.66
C GLY A 13 -3.31 -7.32 -4.33
N LEU A 14 -4.48 -7.34 -3.68
CA LEU A 14 -5.67 -6.62 -4.16
C LEU A 14 -5.44 -5.10 -4.20
N ALA A 15 -4.79 -4.54 -3.17
CA ALA A 15 -4.43 -3.12 -3.14
C ALA A 15 -3.45 -2.76 -4.27
N THR A 16 -2.48 -3.64 -4.56
CA THR A 16 -1.53 -3.49 -5.67
C THR A 16 -2.26 -3.49 -7.01
N LEU A 17 -3.19 -4.41 -7.23
CA LEU A 17 -4.03 -4.43 -8.44
C LEU A 17 -4.86 -3.14 -8.56
N GLY A 18 -5.46 -2.69 -7.45
CA GLY A 18 -6.19 -1.43 -7.38
C GLY A 18 -5.31 -0.22 -7.74
N HIS A 19 -4.07 -0.18 -7.25
CA HIS A 19 -3.08 0.86 -7.56
C HIS A 19 -2.79 0.94 -9.05
N PHE A 20 -2.50 -0.19 -9.71
CA PHE A 20 -2.22 -0.20 -11.15
C PHE A 20 -3.46 0.03 -12.04
N THR A 21 -4.66 -0.32 -11.56
CA THR A 21 -5.90 -0.17 -12.34
C THR A 21 -6.59 1.16 -12.04
N ALA A 22 -7.35 1.21 -10.95
CA ALA A 22 -8.08 2.39 -10.51
C ALA A 22 -7.12 3.55 -10.20
N GLY A 23 -5.98 3.29 -9.56
CA GLY A 23 -5.00 4.32 -9.22
C GLY A 23 -4.45 5.04 -10.45
N THR A 24 -4.05 4.26 -11.46
CA THR A 24 -3.62 4.80 -12.76
C THR A 24 -4.72 5.58 -13.46
N LYS A 25 -5.93 5.01 -13.54
CA LYS A 25 -7.06 5.58 -14.31
C LYS A 25 -7.64 6.84 -13.67
N LEU A 26 -7.85 6.81 -12.35
CA LEU A 26 -8.60 7.84 -11.62
C LEU A 26 -7.70 8.96 -11.08
N TYR A 27 -6.41 8.69 -10.83
CA TYR A 27 -5.52 9.67 -10.19
C TYR A 27 -4.31 10.02 -11.07
N LEU A 28 -3.48 9.04 -11.45
CA LEU A 28 -2.23 9.32 -12.16
C LEU A 28 -2.45 9.94 -13.54
N LYS A 29 -3.26 9.31 -14.40
CA LYS A 29 -3.50 9.81 -15.76
C LYS A 29 -4.12 11.21 -15.77
N PRO A 30 -5.16 11.52 -14.97
CA PRO A 30 -5.66 12.88 -14.85
C PRO A 30 -4.60 13.88 -14.41
N PHE A 31 -3.76 13.53 -13.42
CA PHE A 31 -2.69 14.41 -12.95
C PHE A 31 -1.65 14.72 -14.05
N LEU A 32 -1.23 13.71 -14.81
CA LEU A 32 -0.27 13.88 -15.91
C LEU A 32 -0.84 14.70 -17.08
N ALA A 33 -2.18 14.71 -17.23
CA ALA A 33 -2.88 15.49 -18.25
C ALA A 33 -3.07 16.97 -17.87
N CYS A 34 -2.84 17.37 -16.62
CA CYS A 34 -2.94 18.78 -16.20
C CYS A 34 -1.90 19.66 -16.92
N ASP A 35 -2.20 20.95 -17.07
CA ASP A 35 -1.23 21.93 -17.58
C ASP A 35 -0.24 22.30 -16.47
N LEU A 36 0.82 21.50 -16.35
CA LEU A 36 1.89 21.63 -15.37
C LEU A 36 3.22 21.38 -16.04
N ASP A 37 4.28 21.96 -15.47
CA ASP A 37 5.65 21.71 -15.91
C ASP A 37 5.97 20.21 -15.95
N PRO A 38 6.79 19.74 -16.90
CA PRO A 38 7.18 18.33 -16.99
C PRO A 38 7.89 17.79 -15.75
N VAL A 39 8.61 18.65 -15.01
CA VAL A 39 9.37 18.25 -13.82
C VAL A 39 8.45 17.71 -12.70
N PRO A 40 7.47 18.47 -12.16
CA PRO A 40 6.58 17.94 -11.12
C PRO A 40 5.76 16.73 -11.59
N LYS A 41 5.39 16.66 -12.88
CA LYS A 41 4.73 15.48 -13.47
C LYS A 41 5.58 14.22 -13.34
N ASN A 42 6.84 14.30 -13.74
CA ASN A 42 7.76 13.17 -13.68
C ASN A 42 8.11 12.78 -12.23
N VAL A 43 8.20 13.74 -11.31
CA VAL A 43 8.40 13.44 -9.88
C VAL A 43 7.22 12.62 -9.32
N ILE A 44 5.98 13.04 -9.58
CA ILE A 44 4.80 12.29 -9.12
C ILE A 44 4.69 10.92 -9.80
N LEU A 45 5.04 10.81 -11.08
CA LEU A 45 5.13 9.52 -11.78
C LEU A 45 6.17 8.60 -11.12
N SER A 46 7.34 9.12 -10.73
CA SER A 46 8.34 8.37 -9.98
C SER A 46 7.79 7.90 -8.63
N VAL A 47 7.14 8.78 -7.86
CA VAL A 47 6.53 8.43 -6.58
C VAL A 47 5.47 7.33 -6.74
N PHE A 48 4.64 7.40 -7.78
CA PHE A 48 3.66 6.35 -8.09
C PHE A 48 4.35 4.99 -8.26
N HIS A 49 5.46 4.94 -8.99
CA HIS A 49 6.21 3.71 -9.23
C HIS A 49 7.07 3.25 -8.04
N TYR A 50 7.56 4.16 -7.19
CA TYR A 50 8.20 3.77 -5.92
C TYR A 50 7.22 3.00 -5.02
N VAL A 51 5.98 3.49 -4.93
CA VAL A 51 4.91 2.80 -4.20
C VAL A 51 4.54 1.49 -4.89
N SER A 52 4.48 1.45 -6.22
CA SER A 52 4.24 0.21 -6.98
C SER A 52 5.26 -0.88 -6.65
N VAL A 53 6.55 -0.55 -6.66
CA VAL A 53 7.64 -1.49 -6.35
C VAL A 53 7.48 -2.03 -4.94
N TYR A 54 7.28 -1.14 -3.96
CA TYR A 54 7.06 -1.54 -2.57
C TYR A 54 5.86 -2.48 -2.42
N GLN A 55 4.72 -2.14 -3.03
CA GLN A 55 3.49 -2.93 -2.95
C GLN A 55 3.63 -4.33 -3.56
N ILE A 56 4.27 -4.44 -4.73
CA ILE A 56 4.54 -5.73 -5.37
C ILE A 56 5.39 -6.61 -4.45
N PHE A 57 6.55 -6.11 -4.00
CA PHE A 57 7.47 -6.92 -3.21
C PHE A 57 6.91 -7.27 -1.85
N SER A 58 6.27 -6.32 -1.15
CA SER A 58 5.66 -6.59 0.15
C SER A 58 4.50 -7.58 0.03
N SER A 59 3.65 -7.50 -1.00
CA SER A 59 2.59 -8.50 -1.24
C SER A 59 3.17 -9.91 -1.47
N LEU A 60 4.19 -10.03 -2.32
CA LEU A 60 4.85 -11.31 -2.58
C LEU A 60 5.48 -11.89 -1.30
N ILE A 61 6.21 -11.07 -0.54
CA ILE A 61 6.82 -11.49 0.72
C ILE A 61 5.74 -11.98 1.71
N LEU A 62 4.67 -11.21 1.89
CA LEU A 62 3.57 -11.59 2.79
C LEU A 62 2.91 -12.91 2.37
N VAL A 63 2.67 -13.14 1.08
CA VAL A 63 2.11 -14.42 0.60
C VAL A 63 3.09 -15.57 0.83
N MET A 64 4.36 -15.41 0.43
CA MET A 64 5.39 -16.46 0.57
C MET A 64 5.61 -16.85 2.03
N VAL A 65 5.74 -15.86 2.91
CA VAL A 65 5.90 -16.06 4.36
C VAL A 65 4.61 -16.60 4.97
N GLY A 66 3.44 -16.12 4.56
CA GLY A 66 2.16 -16.65 5.03
C GLY A 66 2.01 -18.15 4.77
N ILE A 67 2.37 -18.61 3.57
CA ILE A 67 2.36 -20.04 3.21
C ILE A 67 3.43 -20.80 4.01
N ASN A 68 4.66 -20.31 4.05
CA ASN A 68 5.83 -21.06 4.55
C ASN A 68 6.29 -20.66 5.96
N PHE A 69 5.45 -20.03 6.78
CA PHE A 69 5.86 -19.34 8.00
C PHE A 69 6.78 -20.15 8.93
N GLU A 70 6.47 -21.43 9.19
CA GLU A 70 7.25 -22.32 10.06
C GLU A 70 8.50 -22.90 9.38
N ASN A 71 8.59 -22.83 8.05
CA ASN A 71 9.67 -23.38 7.23
C ASN A 71 10.57 -22.29 6.64
N CYS A 72 10.44 -21.04 7.09
CA CYS A 72 11.33 -19.97 6.66
C CYS A 72 12.77 -20.25 7.12
N MET A 73 13.75 -20.07 6.23
CA MET A 73 15.17 -20.26 6.56
C MET A 73 15.65 -19.32 7.68
N HIS A 74 15.00 -18.17 7.83
CA HIS A 74 15.27 -17.16 8.85
C HIS A 74 13.95 -16.68 9.45
N ASP A 75 14.00 -16.20 10.70
CA ASP A 75 12.83 -15.61 11.37
C ASP A 75 12.28 -14.42 10.56
N PRO A 76 11.02 -14.49 10.08
CA PRO A 76 10.43 -13.43 9.28
C PRO A 76 9.94 -12.24 10.11
N THR A 77 9.99 -12.29 11.45
CA THR A 77 9.39 -11.29 12.35
C THR A 77 9.82 -9.85 12.03
N MET A 78 11.11 -9.63 11.78
CA MET A 78 11.63 -8.29 11.49
C MET A 78 11.10 -7.73 10.17
N VAL A 79 11.11 -8.53 9.10
CA VAL A 79 10.60 -8.09 7.79
C VAL A 79 9.09 -7.88 7.81
N LEU A 80 8.35 -8.73 8.52
CA LEU A 80 6.91 -8.57 8.71
C LEU A 80 6.62 -7.27 9.47
N ASN A 81 7.29 -7.02 10.60
CA ASN A 81 7.13 -5.77 11.35
C ASN A 81 7.48 -4.55 10.50
N PHE A 82 8.57 -4.60 9.73
CA PHE A 82 8.93 -3.50 8.82
C PHE A 82 7.81 -3.23 7.81
N ILE A 83 7.24 -4.27 7.20
CA ILE A 83 6.14 -4.13 6.24
C ILE A 83 4.89 -3.54 6.92
N GLY A 84 4.50 -4.07 8.09
CA GLY A 84 3.34 -3.61 8.85
C GLY A 84 3.47 -2.15 9.29
N ILE A 85 4.65 -1.74 9.76
CA ILE A 85 4.94 -0.34 10.15
C ILE A 85 4.79 0.60 8.94
N ASN A 86 5.37 0.25 7.79
CA ASN A 86 5.27 1.08 6.58
C ASN A 86 3.81 1.25 6.12
N TYR A 87 3.03 0.16 6.07
CA TYR A 87 1.61 0.26 5.76
C TYR A 87 0.84 1.07 6.81
N GLY A 88 1.17 0.94 8.10
CA GLY A 88 0.63 1.78 9.16
C GLY A 88 0.91 3.28 8.93
N PHE A 89 2.14 3.64 8.53
CA PHE A 89 2.49 5.01 8.19
C PHE A 89 1.80 5.50 6.91
N PHE A 90 1.65 4.67 5.88
CA PHE A 90 0.87 5.03 4.69
C PHE A 90 -0.59 5.33 5.04
N ALA A 91 -1.20 4.50 5.91
CA ALA A 91 -2.54 4.76 6.43
C ALA A 91 -2.60 6.10 7.16
N LEU A 92 -1.69 6.33 8.11
CA LEU A 92 -1.67 7.54 8.93
C LEU A 92 -1.53 8.79 8.07
N VAL A 93 -0.54 8.82 7.17
CA VAL A 93 -0.29 9.97 6.28
C VAL A 93 -1.52 10.23 5.42
N GLN A 94 -2.11 9.20 4.83
CA GLN A 94 -3.27 9.37 3.97
C GLN A 94 -4.52 9.83 4.73
N ILE A 95 -4.76 9.32 5.93
CA ILE A 95 -5.85 9.75 6.81
C ILE A 95 -5.68 11.22 7.17
N VAL A 96 -4.47 11.62 7.59
CA VAL A 96 -4.16 13.02 7.94
C VAL A 96 -4.43 13.93 6.73
N ILE A 97 -3.87 13.61 5.56
CA ILE A 97 -4.10 14.40 4.34
C ILE A 97 -5.59 14.47 3.99
N ALA A 98 -6.31 13.35 4.06
CA ALA A 98 -7.73 13.31 3.74
C ALA A 98 -8.56 14.18 4.70
N LEU A 99 -8.23 14.19 5.98
CA LEU A 99 -8.88 15.00 7.02
C LEU A 99 -8.54 16.49 6.92
N THR A 100 -7.33 16.85 6.51
CA THR A 100 -6.90 18.25 6.40
C THR A 100 -7.11 18.85 5.00
N SER A 101 -7.51 18.04 4.02
CA SER A 101 -7.78 18.52 2.66
C SER A 101 -9.09 19.31 2.55
N SER A 102 -9.22 20.12 1.50
CA SER A 102 -10.48 20.78 1.13
C SER A 102 -11.51 19.84 0.48
N VAL A 103 -11.21 18.53 0.39
CA VAL A 103 -12.06 17.56 -0.28
C VAL A 103 -13.23 17.16 0.62
N LYS A 104 -14.44 17.62 0.29
CA LYS A 104 -15.67 17.18 0.99
C LYS A 104 -15.81 15.66 0.93
N GLY A 105 -15.81 15.02 2.10
CA GLY A 105 -15.82 13.56 2.23
C GLY A 105 -14.46 12.92 1.93
N GLY A 106 -13.34 13.61 2.20
CA GLY A 106 -11.98 13.19 1.88
C GLY A 106 -11.66 11.75 2.27
N LEU A 107 -12.02 11.32 3.48
CA LEU A 107 -11.78 9.94 3.95
C LEU A 107 -12.43 8.87 3.06
N PHE A 108 -13.62 9.13 2.52
CA PHE A 108 -14.33 8.19 1.64
C PHE A 108 -13.82 8.25 0.20
N LYS A 109 -13.39 9.43 -0.26
CA LYS A 109 -12.88 9.61 -1.62
C LYS A 109 -11.41 9.16 -1.77
N MET A 110 -10.65 9.20 -0.68
CA MET A 110 -9.25 8.77 -0.57
C MET A 110 -9.14 7.48 0.23
N PHE A 111 -9.99 6.49 -0.07
CA PHE A 111 -10.26 5.30 0.75
C PHE A 111 -9.12 4.27 0.87
N GLN A 112 -8.00 4.46 0.18
CA GLN A 112 -6.91 3.47 0.15
C GLN A 112 -6.33 3.18 1.54
N TRP A 113 -6.46 4.13 2.48
CA TRP A 113 -6.06 3.96 3.88
C TRP A 113 -6.69 2.73 4.54
N ILE A 114 -7.88 2.30 4.12
CA ILE A 114 -8.54 1.10 4.65
C ILE A 114 -7.67 -0.14 4.39
N PHE A 115 -7.14 -0.29 3.17
CA PHE A 115 -6.26 -1.41 2.84
C PHE A 115 -4.97 -1.36 3.65
N TRP A 116 -4.38 -0.18 3.81
CA TRP A 116 -3.15 0.01 4.58
C TRP A 116 -3.35 -0.36 6.06
N VAL A 117 -4.45 0.07 6.67
CA VAL A 117 -4.81 -0.32 8.05
C VAL A 117 -5.00 -1.83 8.15
N LEU A 118 -5.77 -2.43 7.25
CA LEU A 118 -6.04 -3.87 7.27
C LEU A 118 -4.75 -4.69 7.17
N ILE A 119 -3.86 -4.34 6.24
CA ILE A 119 -2.58 -5.03 6.07
C ILE A 119 -1.73 -4.88 7.34
N ALA A 120 -1.61 -3.67 7.89
CA ALA A 120 -0.82 -3.40 9.09
C ALA A 120 -1.36 -4.20 10.29
N VAL A 121 -2.67 -4.17 10.53
CA VAL A 121 -3.31 -4.89 11.63
C VAL A 121 -3.10 -6.39 11.48
N LEU A 122 -3.38 -6.96 10.31
CA LEU A 122 -3.19 -8.40 10.04
C LEU A 122 -1.74 -8.83 10.25
N VAL A 123 -0.77 -8.00 9.88
CA VAL A 123 0.63 -8.25 10.16
C VAL A 123 0.93 -8.25 11.65
N PHE A 124 0.37 -7.34 12.45
CA PHE A 124 0.67 -7.25 13.88
C PHE A 124 -0.06 -8.28 14.76
N ILE A 125 -1.23 -8.78 14.33
CA ILE A 125 -1.98 -9.82 15.04
C ILE A 125 -1.62 -11.25 14.60
N ARG A 126 -0.55 -11.38 13.81
CA ARG A 126 -0.11 -12.63 13.20
C ARG A 126 0.18 -13.76 14.17
#